data_AF-A0A1C6SGC7-F1
#
_entry.id   AF-A0A1C6SGC7-F1
#
_cell.length_a   1.000
_cell.length_b   1.000
_cell.length_c   1.000
_cell.angle_alpha   90.00
_cell.angle_beta   90.00
_cell.angle_gamma   90.00
#
_symmetry.space_group_name_H-M   'P 1'
#
loop_
_entity.id
_entity.type
_entity.pdbx_description
1 polymer ?
#
loop_
_entity_poly.entity_id
_entity_poly.type
_entity_poly.pdbx_seq_one_letter_code
_entity_poly.pdbx_strand_id
1 'polypeptide(L)'
;MRVLPLGRATLAVTLSAVLTAACGAGTPSPSRSPSSSASVAGGSPAASGSPPERCEAGVLSNPAKGGGSDLKVRILRQQGGGPGWDIALPAASVKSFPEFTGDAKASDTSDSFARAFDEGGAFSHDGAVIELSLYNRRSSRLTIHDIRVVNKRIVCPPEGLLFLEGNEGGGLVDLVYSLDAAAPVAHSRSASGEISTEPYFTNDVIQVEPTDQATVQMDMSGVRFAYEFDIAIDYSVGGESRSQLVRRRNGPFRVTTALCPRPDLRSRLSEGDVQRLKAQRYGLVRRRLPQVDASGGFVYENVTATEFVRSCPTW
;
A
#
# COMPACT_ATOMS: atom_id res chain seq x y z
N MET A 1 15.95 44.22 -18.21
CA MET A 1 16.27 43.28 -17.12
C MET A 1 16.03 43.98 -15.78
N ARG A 2 14.97 43.59 -15.07
CA ARG A 2 14.68 43.99 -13.69
C ARG A 2 14.24 42.73 -12.96
N VAL A 3 15.01 42.35 -11.95
CA VAL A 3 14.73 41.22 -11.05
C VAL A 3 13.96 41.78 -9.86
N LEU A 4 12.80 41.22 -9.54
CA LEU A 4 12.03 41.50 -8.33
C LEU A 4 12.21 40.33 -7.35
N PRO A 5 12.42 40.58 -6.04
CA PRO A 5 12.59 39.53 -5.05
C PRO A 5 11.24 39.00 -4.53
N LEU A 6 11.15 37.68 -4.38
CA LEU A 6 10.07 36.97 -3.71
C LEU A 6 10.18 37.16 -2.18
N GLY A 7 9.17 37.80 -1.60
CA GLY A 7 9.00 37.91 -0.15
C GLY A 7 8.55 36.60 0.48
N ARG A 8 9.26 36.19 1.55
CA ARG A 8 8.85 35.11 2.45
C ARG A 8 7.76 35.62 3.40
N ALA A 9 6.59 34.98 3.38
CA ALA A 9 5.56 35.18 4.40
C ALA A 9 5.76 34.14 5.52
N THR A 10 6.09 34.63 6.70
CA THR A 10 6.21 33.86 7.94
C THR A 10 4.83 33.82 8.59
N LEU A 11 4.18 32.66 8.65
CA LEU A 11 2.95 32.48 9.43
C LEU A 11 3.32 32.10 10.87
N ALA A 12 2.95 32.96 11.82
CA ALA A 12 3.01 32.70 13.25
C ALA A 12 1.80 31.83 13.66
N VAL A 13 2.06 30.71 14.33
CA VAL A 13 1.03 29.85 14.93
C VAL A 13 0.89 30.25 16.41
N THR A 14 -0.27 30.78 16.77
CA THR A 14 -0.66 31.03 18.16
C THR A 14 -1.23 29.75 18.78
N LEU A 15 -0.57 29.22 19.81
CA LEU A 15 -1.12 28.17 20.67
C LEU A 15 -2.11 28.79 21.66
N SER A 16 -3.38 28.40 21.58
CA SER A 16 -4.35 28.61 22.66
C SER A 16 -4.47 27.35 23.50
N ALA A 17 -4.12 27.45 24.77
CA ALA A 17 -4.32 26.40 25.77
C ALA A 17 -5.78 26.42 26.26
N VAL A 18 -6.46 25.26 26.21
CA VAL A 18 -7.76 25.06 26.85
C VAL A 18 -7.55 24.25 28.13
N LEU A 19 -7.79 24.88 29.27
CA LEU A 19 -7.99 24.21 30.55
C LEU A 19 -9.40 23.57 30.58
N THR A 20 -9.48 22.30 30.93
CA THR A 20 -10.72 21.71 31.46
C THR A 20 -10.42 21.01 32.78
N ALA A 21 -11.10 21.47 33.81
CA ALA A 21 -11.21 20.82 35.11
C ALA A 21 -12.70 20.53 35.33
N ALA A 22 -13.05 19.29 35.68
CA ALA A 22 -14.23 18.99 36.50
C ALA A 22 -14.17 17.54 37.01
N CYS A 23 -14.19 17.42 38.33
CA CYS A 23 -14.44 16.21 39.10
C CYS A 23 -15.90 15.74 38.96
N GLY A 24 -16.16 14.45 39.18
CA GLY A 24 -17.52 13.96 39.43
C GLY A 24 -17.62 12.44 39.51
N ALA A 25 -17.48 11.90 40.72
CA ALA A 25 -17.74 10.51 41.05
C ALA A 25 -19.24 10.19 41.10
N GLY A 26 -19.62 8.95 40.75
CA GLY A 26 -20.99 8.46 40.95
C GLY A 26 -21.22 7.03 40.43
N THR A 27 -20.93 6.03 41.26
CA THR A 27 -21.56 4.69 41.19
C THR A 27 -22.74 4.65 42.16
N PRO A 28 -23.87 3.99 41.83
CA PRO A 28 -24.06 2.66 42.43
C PRO A 28 -24.87 1.63 41.58
N SER A 29 -24.42 0.38 41.70
CA SER A 29 -25.17 -0.87 41.97
C SER A 29 -26.20 -1.49 41.00
N PRO A 30 -26.40 -2.83 41.12
CA PRO A 30 -26.78 -3.71 40.02
C PRO A 30 -28.25 -4.14 40.06
N SER A 31 -28.82 -4.48 38.90
CA SER A 31 -30.06 -5.24 38.79
C SER A 31 -29.78 -6.65 38.25
N ARG A 32 -30.40 -7.62 38.92
CA ARG A 32 -30.33 -9.06 38.69
C ARG A 32 -31.55 -9.55 37.89
N SER A 33 -31.30 -10.61 37.12
CA SER A 33 -32.21 -11.72 36.73
C SER A 33 -33.15 -11.52 35.52
N PRO A 34 -33.64 -12.61 34.86
CA PRO A 34 -33.28 -14.03 34.94
C PRO A 34 -33.00 -14.74 33.58
N SER A 35 -32.28 -15.86 33.69
CA SER A 35 -32.54 -17.19 33.08
C SER A 35 -33.23 -17.29 31.72
N SER A 36 -32.51 -17.81 30.71
CA SER A 36 -33.08 -18.82 29.81
C SER A 36 -31.99 -19.81 29.38
N SER A 37 -32.20 -21.03 29.82
CA SER A 37 -31.43 -22.22 29.52
C SER A 37 -31.77 -22.69 28.10
N ALA A 38 -30.80 -22.75 27.20
CA ALA A 38 -30.92 -23.54 25.98
C ALA A 38 -29.70 -24.47 25.88
N SER A 39 -29.99 -25.74 26.06
CA SER A 39 -29.11 -26.88 25.86
C SER A 39 -28.56 -26.90 24.44
N VAL A 40 -27.24 -26.82 24.28
CA VAL A 40 -26.57 -27.23 23.04
C VAL A 40 -25.80 -28.50 23.35
N ALA A 41 -26.28 -29.58 22.76
CA ALA A 41 -25.68 -30.90 22.82
C ALA A 41 -24.27 -30.86 22.21
N GLY A 42 -23.38 -31.66 22.81
CA GLY A 42 -21.99 -31.76 22.44
C GLY A 42 -21.75 -32.26 21.02
N GLY A 43 -20.80 -31.62 20.35
CA GLY A 43 -20.04 -32.15 19.24
C GLY A 43 -18.57 -31.94 19.53
N SER A 44 -17.84 -33.03 19.78
CA SER A 44 -16.39 -33.04 20.00
C SER A 44 -15.61 -32.68 18.73
N PRO A 45 -14.32 -32.29 18.87
CA PRO A 45 -13.59 -31.51 17.89
C PRO A 45 -13.00 -32.39 16.79
N ALA A 46 -13.24 -32.05 15.54
CA ALA A 46 -12.49 -32.55 14.40
C ALA A 46 -11.67 -31.41 13.79
N ALA A 47 -10.63 -30.97 14.51
CA ALA A 47 -9.56 -30.17 13.92
C ALA A 47 -8.47 -31.12 13.38
N SER A 48 -8.83 -31.91 12.37
CA SER A 48 -7.86 -32.46 11.42
C SER A 48 -7.48 -31.31 10.51
N GLY A 49 -6.53 -30.49 10.97
CA GLY A 49 -5.97 -29.38 10.20
C GLY A 49 -5.22 -29.94 9.00
N SER A 50 -5.91 -30.03 7.86
CA SER A 50 -5.25 -30.07 6.56
C SER A 50 -4.27 -28.89 6.48
N PRO A 51 -3.07 -29.06 5.89
CA PRO A 51 -2.16 -27.94 5.63
C PRO A 51 -2.93 -26.81 4.94
N PRO A 52 -2.62 -25.53 5.22
CA PRO A 52 -3.31 -24.43 4.55
C PRO A 52 -3.22 -24.64 3.04
N GLU A 53 -4.40 -24.72 2.45
CA GLU A 53 -4.63 -24.85 1.02
C GLU A 53 -3.73 -23.86 0.29
N ARG A 54 -3.03 -24.33 -0.75
CA ARG A 54 -2.23 -23.49 -1.67
C ARG A 54 -3.04 -22.23 -1.96
N CYS A 55 -2.41 -21.04 -1.95
CA CYS A 55 -3.14 -19.79 -2.12
C CYS A 55 -4.04 -19.88 -3.37
N GLU A 56 -5.35 -19.97 -3.16
CA GLU A 56 -6.29 -20.06 -4.28
C GLU A 56 -6.33 -18.68 -4.94
N ALA A 57 -5.76 -18.60 -6.14
CA ALA A 57 -5.79 -17.37 -6.92
C ALA A 57 -7.24 -17.10 -7.35
N GLY A 58 -7.85 -16.06 -6.80
CA GLY A 58 -9.23 -15.64 -7.11
C GLY A 58 -9.26 -14.33 -7.89
N VAL A 59 -10.19 -14.21 -8.84
CA VAL A 59 -10.50 -12.93 -9.51
C VAL A 59 -11.49 -12.15 -8.67
N LEU A 60 -11.20 -10.89 -8.36
CA LEU A 60 -11.99 -10.09 -7.41
C LEU A 60 -12.71 -8.89 -8.05
N SER A 61 -12.33 -8.45 -9.25
CA SER A 61 -12.93 -7.26 -9.87
C SER A 61 -13.23 -7.46 -11.36
N ASN A 62 -14.17 -6.68 -11.87
CA ASN A 62 -14.54 -6.68 -13.28
C ASN A 62 -13.36 -6.34 -14.20
N PRO A 63 -13.21 -7.05 -15.32
CA PRO A 63 -12.15 -6.75 -16.27
C PRO A 63 -12.42 -5.43 -17.00
N ALA A 64 -11.37 -4.61 -17.13
CA ALA A 64 -11.45 -3.36 -17.89
C ALA A 64 -10.40 -3.35 -19.01
N LYS A 65 -10.82 -2.88 -20.18
CA LYS A 65 -9.95 -2.57 -21.33
C LYS A 65 -10.01 -1.06 -21.55
N GLY A 66 -8.87 -0.38 -21.44
CA GLY A 66 -8.77 1.06 -21.72
C GLY A 66 -8.17 1.31 -23.11
N GLY A 67 -8.57 2.42 -23.73
CA GLY A 67 -8.12 2.82 -25.08
C GLY A 67 -7.91 4.32 -25.25
N GLY A 68 -7.97 5.10 -24.16
CA GLY A 68 -7.69 6.54 -24.19
C GLY A 68 -6.23 6.85 -24.52
N SER A 69 -6.00 7.90 -25.34
CA SER A 69 -4.65 8.41 -25.66
C SER A 69 -4.48 9.91 -25.41
N ASP A 70 -5.55 10.57 -24.96
CA ASP A 70 -5.60 12.00 -24.64
C ASP A 70 -4.80 12.31 -23.37
N LEU A 71 -4.80 11.38 -22.42
CA LEU A 71 -4.04 11.46 -21.19
C LEU A 71 -2.73 10.69 -21.34
N LYS A 72 -1.59 11.37 -21.17
CA LYS A 72 -0.31 10.69 -21.02
C LYS A 72 -0.10 10.38 -19.55
N VAL A 73 -0.07 9.10 -19.21
CA VAL A 73 0.19 8.64 -17.85
C VAL A 73 1.63 8.15 -17.76
N ARG A 74 2.38 8.62 -16.77
CA ARG A 74 3.70 8.08 -16.40
C ARG A 74 3.66 7.62 -14.95
N ILE A 75 4.14 6.41 -14.70
CA ILE A 75 4.40 5.94 -13.33
C ILE A 75 5.71 6.61 -12.92
N LEU A 76 5.64 7.54 -11.99
CA LEU A 76 6.83 8.21 -11.44
C LEU A 76 7.52 7.32 -10.42
N ARG A 77 6.72 6.62 -9.60
CA ARG A 77 7.22 5.84 -8.48
C ARG A 77 6.28 4.70 -8.13
N GLN A 78 6.86 3.59 -7.67
CA GLN A 78 6.18 2.55 -6.92
C GLN A 78 7.09 2.16 -5.74
N GLN A 79 6.52 2.17 -4.55
CA GLN A 79 7.18 1.94 -3.26
C GLN A 79 6.40 0.90 -2.44
N GLY A 80 6.97 0.42 -1.32
CA GLY A 80 6.34 -0.51 -0.35
C GLY A 80 6.67 -0.09 1.09
N GLY A 81 6.14 -0.72 2.14
CA GLY A 81 6.60 -0.50 3.52
C GLY A 81 6.08 0.77 4.18
N GLY A 82 4.99 1.37 3.67
CA GLY A 82 4.53 2.68 4.11
C GLY A 82 5.59 3.78 3.85
N PRO A 83 5.42 4.52 2.76
CA PRO A 83 6.45 5.15 1.89
C PRO A 83 7.90 4.64 1.82
N GLY A 84 8.19 3.38 2.10
CA GLY A 84 9.55 2.81 1.97
C GLY A 84 9.88 2.19 0.61
N TRP A 85 10.95 1.40 0.57
CA TRP A 85 11.35 0.64 -0.61
C TRP A 85 11.33 -0.88 -0.38
N ASP A 86 10.43 -1.33 0.50
CA ASP A 86 10.30 -2.74 0.83
C ASP A 86 9.71 -3.51 -0.35
N ILE A 87 10.44 -4.55 -0.78
CA ILE A 87 10.02 -5.40 -1.89
C ILE A 87 10.16 -6.87 -1.55
N ALA A 88 9.38 -7.68 -2.25
CA ALA A 88 9.49 -9.12 -2.23
C ALA A 88 9.62 -9.67 -3.64
N LEU A 89 10.59 -10.58 -3.85
CA LEU A 89 10.91 -11.14 -5.17
C LEU A 89 10.53 -12.63 -5.26
N PRO A 90 9.98 -13.09 -6.40
CA PRO A 90 9.83 -14.50 -6.70
C PRO A 90 11.19 -15.23 -6.71
N ALA A 91 11.20 -16.50 -6.27
CA ALA A 91 12.43 -17.29 -6.18
C ALA A 91 13.22 -17.38 -7.49
N ALA A 92 12.52 -17.49 -8.62
CA ALA A 92 13.13 -17.55 -9.95
C ALA A 92 13.88 -16.25 -10.33
N SER A 93 13.46 -15.11 -9.77
CA SER A 93 14.00 -13.79 -10.11
C SER A 93 15.22 -13.41 -9.27
N VAL A 94 15.37 -13.97 -8.07
CA VAL A 94 16.39 -13.55 -7.08
C VAL A 94 17.80 -13.46 -7.66
N LYS A 95 18.21 -14.44 -8.48
CA LYS A 95 19.56 -14.48 -9.09
C LYS A 95 19.84 -13.32 -10.06
N SER A 96 18.79 -12.73 -10.65
CA SER A 96 18.91 -11.60 -11.58
C SER A 96 19.08 -10.25 -10.88
N PHE A 97 18.92 -10.21 -9.55
CA PHE A 97 19.03 -9.00 -8.75
C PHE A 97 20.04 -9.18 -7.60
N PRO A 98 21.33 -9.38 -7.92
CA PRO A 98 22.38 -9.54 -6.91
C PRO A 98 22.51 -8.33 -5.98
N GLU A 99 22.10 -7.14 -6.40
CA GLU A 99 22.08 -5.94 -5.56
C GLU A 99 21.22 -6.10 -4.29
N PHE A 100 20.16 -6.91 -4.32
CA PHE A 100 19.33 -7.17 -3.14
C PHE A 100 19.82 -8.34 -2.30
N THR A 101 20.81 -9.12 -2.76
CA THR A 101 21.29 -10.33 -2.07
C THR A 101 22.77 -10.32 -1.67
N GLY A 102 23.61 -9.50 -2.31
CA GLY A 102 25.04 -9.39 -2.03
C GLY A 102 25.44 -8.08 -1.35
N ASP A 103 26.72 -7.92 -1.02
CA ASP A 103 27.27 -6.76 -0.27
C ASP A 103 27.28 -5.44 -1.05
N ALA A 104 26.75 -5.42 -2.28
CA ALA A 104 26.65 -4.21 -3.07
C ALA A 104 25.85 -3.15 -2.31
N LYS A 105 26.41 -1.94 -2.20
CA LYS A 105 25.75 -0.81 -1.55
C LYS A 105 24.44 -0.54 -2.29
N ALA A 106 23.32 -0.68 -1.60
CA ALA A 106 22.00 -0.32 -2.09
C ALA A 106 21.82 1.20 -2.31
N SER A 107 22.90 1.99 -2.42
CA SER A 107 22.85 3.44 -2.50
C SER A 107 22.61 4.01 -3.91
N ASP A 108 22.53 3.18 -4.96
CA ASP A 108 22.26 3.60 -6.36
C ASP A 108 20.92 3.02 -6.91
N THR A 109 19.90 2.89 -6.06
CA THR A 109 18.88 1.84 -6.19
C THR A 109 17.56 2.17 -6.89
N SER A 110 17.24 3.43 -7.21
CA SER A 110 15.93 3.73 -7.83
C SER A 110 15.69 2.94 -9.12
N ASP A 111 16.73 2.79 -9.94
CA ASP A 111 16.68 2.04 -11.19
C ASP A 111 16.62 0.53 -10.94
N SER A 112 17.27 0.05 -9.87
CA SER A 112 17.24 -1.35 -9.46
C SER A 112 15.84 -1.75 -8.97
N PHE A 113 15.17 -0.91 -8.18
CA PHE A 113 13.78 -1.13 -7.77
C PHE A 113 12.83 -1.07 -8.96
N ALA A 114 12.97 -0.08 -9.84
CA ALA A 114 12.18 0.01 -11.06
C ALA A 114 12.32 -1.27 -11.91
N ARG A 115 13.56 -1.76 -12.09
CA ARG A 115 13.87 -3.02 -12.77
C ARG A 115 13.29 -4.24 -12.05
N ALA A 116 13.33 -4.27 -10.71
CA ALA A 116 12.75 -5.35 -9.93
C ALA A 116 11.24 -5.50 -10.18
N PHE A 117 10.53 -4.37 -10.22
CA PHE A 117 9.09 -4.37 -10.52
C PHE A 117 8.79 -4.68 -11.99
N ASP A 118 9.52 -4.07 -12.93
CA ASP A 118 9.24 -4.24 -14.34
C ASP A 118 9.71 -5.61 -14.86
N GLU A 119 10.88 -6.09 -14.48
CA GLU A 119 11.49 -7.29 -15.06
C GLU A 119 11.52 -8.46 -14.07
N GLY A 120 11.67 -8.18 -12.77
CA GLY A 120 11.80 -9.20 -11.73
C GLY A 120 10.49 -9.74 -11.19
N GLY A 121 9.35 -9.13 -11.53
CA GLY A 121 8.06 -9.48 -10.95
C GLY A 121 7.98 -9.19 -9.46
N ALA A 122 8.71 -8.17 -8.98
CA ALA A 122 8.68 -7.77 -7.58
C ALA A 122 7.27 -7.36 -7.13
N PHE A 123 7.00 -7.63 -5.87
CA PHE A 123 5.83 -7.16 -5.13
C PHE A 123 6.28 -6.06 -4.20
N SER A 124 5.53 -4.96 -4.12
CA SER A 124 5.72 -4.03 -2.99
C SER A 124 5.27 -4.74 -1.72
N HIS A 125 6.09 -4.73 -0.68
CA HIS A 125 5.77 -5.36 0.61
C HIS A 125 5.07 -4.37 1.54
N ASP A 126 4.15 -4.82 2.40
CA ASP A 126 3.29 -3.97 3.25
C ASP A 126 2.49 -2.89 2.49
N GLY A 127 1.91 -3.29 1.35
CA GLY A 127 1.16 -2.40 0.45
C GLY A 127 2.06 -1.68 -0.55
N ALA A 128 1.50 -0.69 -1.25
CA ALA A 128 2.26 0.13 -2.19
C ALA A 128 1.88 1.59 -2.16
N VAL A 129 2.86 2.47 -2.33
CA VAL A 129 2.61 3.86 -2.75
C VAL A 129 2.91 3.96 -4.25
N ILE A 130 1.92 4.34 -5.04
CA ILE A 130 2.03 4.51 -6.49
C ILE A 130 1.83 5.99 -6.82
N GLU A 131 2.82 6.59 -7.47
CA GLU A 131 2.77 7.99 -7.89
C GLU A 131 2.64 8.05 -9.41
N LEU A 132 1.59 8.70 -9.89
CA LEU A 132 1.32 8.90 -11.31
C LEU A 132 1.44 10.37 -11.69
N SER A 133 2.12 10.63 -12.80
CA SER A 133 2.07 11.89 -13.53
C SER A 133 1.04 11.78 -14.64
N LEU A 134 0.11 12.73 -14.64
CA LEU A 134 -1.05 12.79 -15.52
C LEU A 134 -0.92 14.06 -16.37
N TYR A 135 -0.54 13.88 -17.64
CA TYR A 135 -0.31 15.00 -18.57
C TYR A 135 -1.40 15.06 -19.63
N ASN A 136 -2.07 16.21 -19.73
CA ASN A 136 -3.10 16.44 -20.72
C ASN A 136 -2.48 16.80 -22.07
N ARG A 137 -2.67 15.93 -23.09
CA ARG A 137 -2.16 16.16 -24.45
C ARG A 137 -3.08 17.01 -25.32
N ARG A 138 -4.26 17.37 -24.81
CA ARG A 138 -5.27 18.13 -25.55
C ARG A 138 -5.17 19.62 -25.22
N SER A 139 -5.73 20.43 -26.11
CA SER A 139 -5.91 21.86 -25.91
C SER A 139 -7.13 22.20 -25.05
N SER A 140 -7.99 21.22 -24.76
CA SER A 140 -9.13 21.35 -23.87
C SER A 140 -8.83 20.74 -22.50
N ARG A 141 -9.48 21.27 -21.45
CA ARG A 141 -9.39 20.73 -20.09
C ARG A 141 -9.84 19.27 -20.06
N LEU A 142 -9.14 18.47 -19.28
CA LEU A 142 -9.49 17.10 -18.95
C LEU A 142 -9.95 17.03 -17.49
N THR A 143 -11.06 16.35 -17.25
CA THR A 143 -11.59 16.12 -15.88
C THR A 143 -11.57 14.63 -15.61
N ILE A 144 -10.87 14.22 -14.56
CA ILE A 144 -10.83 12.84 -14.06
C ILE A 144 -11.96 12.68 -13.06
N HIS A 145 -12.82 11.71 -13.34
CA HIS A 145 -14.02 11.41 -12.55
C HIS A 145 -13.83 10.18 -11.67
N ASP A 146 -12.88 9.30 -11.98
CA ASP A 146 -12.56 8.16 -11.13
C ASP A 146 -11.16 7.61 -11.43
N ILE A 147 -10.55 6.99 -10.44
CA ILE A 147 -9.34 6.18 -10.56
C ILE A 147 -9.63 4.85 -9.87
N ARG A 148 -9.84 3.80 -10.66
CA ARG A 148 -10.32 2.50 -10.19
C ARG A 148 -9.23 1.46 -10.17
N VAL A 149 -9.25 0.61 -9.14
CA VAL A 149 -8.53 -0.66 -9.14
C VAL A 149 -9.33 -1.68 -9.96
N VAL A 150 -8.75 -2.20 -11.03
CA VAL A 150 -9.40 -3.12 -11.98
C VAL A 150 -8.52 -4.35 -12.24
N ASN A 151 -9.08 -5.39 -12.86
CA ASN A 151 -8.37 -6.67 -13.11
C ASN A 151 -7.69 -7.25 -11.85
N LYS A 152 -8.21 -6.93 -10.65
CA LYS A 152 -7.65 -7.34 -9.37
C LYS A 152 -7.81 -8.84 -9.16
N ARG A 153 -6.72 -9.48 -8.74
CA ARG A 153 -6.66 -10.89 -8.36
C ARG A 153 -5.87 -11.10 -7.08
N ILE A 154 -6.30 -12.08 -6.29
CA ILE A 154 -5.49 -12.67 -5.23
C ILE A 154 -4.45 -13.57 -5.90
N VAL A 155 -3.21 -13.52 -5.44
CA VAL A 155 -2.13 -14.41 -5.90
C VAL A 155 -1.36 -14.96 -4.71
N CYS A 156 -0.54 -15.99 -4.95
CA CYS A 156 0.43 -16.43 -3.96
C CYS A 156 1.42 -15.30 -3.67
N PRO A 157 1.78 -15.07 -2.39
CA PRO A 157 2.90 -14.21 -2.10
C PRO A 157 4.19 -14.80 -2.68
N PRO A 158 5.17 -13.96 -3.07
CA PRO A 158 6.48 -14.47 -3.48
C PRO A 158 7.20 -15.16 -2.31
N GLU A 159 8.03 -16.16 -2.63
CA GLU A 159 8.77 -16.96 -1.63
C GLU A 159 10.30 -16.84 -1.76
N GLY A 160 10.80 -16.00 -2.68
CA GLY A 160 12.23 -15.91 -2.98
C GLY A 160 12.99 -15.08 -1.96
N LEU A 161 12.82 -13.76 -2.04
CA LEU A 161 13.51 -12.78 -1.19
C LEU A 161 12.49 -11.80 -0.63
N LEU A 162 12.67 -11.42 0.64
CA LEU A 162 12.11 -10.20 1.21
C LEU A 162 13.26 -9.24 1.50
N PHE A 163 13.23 -8.07 0.86
CA PHE A 163 14.21 -7.00 1.07
C PHE A 163 13.51 -5.83 1.75
N LEU A 164 13.92 -5.56 2.99
CA LEU A 164 13.37 -4.49 3.83
C LEU A 164 14.35 -3.34 3.86
N GLU A 165 14.14 -2.38 2.98
CA GLU A 165 14.88 -1.12 2.98
C GLU A 165 14.38 -0.23 4.12
N GLY A 166 13.08 -0.24 4.40
CA GLY A 166 12.42 0.67 5.31
C GLY A 166 12.05 2.00 4.66
N ASN A 167 11.50 2.89 5.48
CA ASN A 167 10.99 4.19 5.06
C ASN A 167 12.11 5.25 5.05
N GLU A 168 12.11 6.11 4.04
CA GLU A 168 13.04 7.26 3.90
C GLU A 168 12.31 8.61 3.87
N GLY A 169 11.06 8.62 4.30
CA GLY A 169 10.14 9.73 4.14
C GLY A 169 9.35 9.62 2.84
N GLY A 170 8.20 10.31 2.80
CA GLY A 170 7.32 10.32 1.64
C GLY A 170 6.54 11.63 1.55
N GLY A 171 6.03 11.92 0.35
CA GLY A 171 5.08 13.00 0.12
C GLY A 171 3.72 12.69 0.74
N LEU A 172 2.85 13.71 0.81
CA LEU A 172 1.46 13.52 1.21
C LEU A 172 0.77 12.60 0.19
N VAL A 173 0.09 11.57 0.71
CA VAL A 173 -0.73 10.66 -0.09
C VAL A 173 -2.07 11.34 -0.35
N ASP A 174 -2.46 11.43 -1.62
CA ASP A 174 -3.73 12.05 -2.01
C ASP A 174 -4.90 11.07 -1.82
N LEU A 175 -4.71 9.82 -2.25
CA LEU A 175 -5.76 8.80 -2.31
C LEU A 175 -5.34 7.50 -1.62
N VAL A 176 -6.25 6.86 -0.91
CA VAL A 176 -6.05 5.60 -0.19
C VAL A 176 -7.05 4.57 -0.68
N TYR A 177 -6.58 3.35 -0.89
CA TYR A 177 -7.36 2.20 -1.32
C TYR A 177 -7.13 1.01 -0.41
N SER A 178 -8.21 0.31 -0.05
CA SER A 178 -8.14 -1.00 0.58
C SER A 178 -8.27 -2.10 -0.47
N LEU A 179 -7.18 -2.81 -0.76
CA LEU A 179 -7.19 -3.94 -1.69
C LEU A 179 -7.90 -5.18 -1.14
N ASP A 180 -8.14 -5.24 0.17
CA ASP A 180 -8.94 -6.29 0.80
C ASP A 180 -10.44 -6.18 0.45
N ALA A 181 -10.94 -4.98 0.13
CA ALA A 181 -12.34 -4.77 -0.26
C ALA A 181 -12.62 -5.37 -1.64
N ALA A 182 -13.75 -6.02 -1.88
CA ALA A 182 -14.05 -6.66 -3.18
C ALA A 182 -13.88 -5.67 -4.35
N ALA A 183 -14.47 -4.49 -4.23
CA ALA A 183 -14.27 -3.35 -5.12
C ALA A 183 -13.59 -2.20 -4.35
N PRO A 184 -12.26 -2.01 -4.48
CA PRO A 184 -11.56 -0.90 -3.83
C PRO A 184 -12.03 0.44 -4.38
N VAL A 185 -12.32 1.38 -3.48
CA VAL A 185 -12.74 2.75 -3.80
C VAL A 185 -11.73 3.72 -3.21
N ALA A 186 -11.51 4.85 -3.89
CA ALA A 186 -10.59 5.89 -3.46
C ALA A 186 -11.17 6.70 -2.29
N HIS A 187 -10.39 6.89 -1.23
CA HIS A 187 -10.67 7.82 -0.13
C HIS A 187 -9.53 8.82 0.01
N SER A 188 -9.81 10.05 0.42
CA SER A 188 -8.74 11.02 0.71
C SER A 188 -8.09 10.74 2.07
N ARG A 189 -6.82 11.16 2.20
CA ARG A 189 -6.11 11.24 3.48
C ARG A 189 -5.83 12.71 3.80
N SER A 190 -6.20 13.14 5.01
CA SER A 190 -5.89 14.49 5.49
C SER A 190 -4.41 14.63 5.86
N ALA A 191 -3.95 15.87 6.06
CA ALA A 191 -2.58 16.15 6.50
C ALA A 191 -2.26 15.56 7.89
N SER A 192 -3.27 15.31 8.74
CA SER A 192 -3.10 14.63 10.03
C SER A 192 -3.07 13.10 9.91
N GLY A 193 -3.25 12.55 8.70
CA GLY A 193 -3.27 11.13 8.42
C GLY A 193 -4.63 10.45 8.53
N GLU A 194 -5.70 11.22 8.83
CA GLU A 194 -7.06 10.69 8.90
C GLU A 194 -7.58 10.35 7.50
N ILE A 195 -8.21 9.18 7.36
CA ILE A 195 -8.78 8.71 6.09
C ILE A 195 -10.27 9.05 6.08
N SER A 196 -10.73 9.72 5.03
CA SER A 196 -12.15 10.03 4.83
C SER A 196 -12.99 8.76 4.76
N THR A 197 -14.18 8.77 5.38
CA THR A 197 -15.16 7.69 5.24
C THR A 197 -15.92 7.75 3.92
N GLU A 198 -15.99 8.92 3.29
CA GLU A 198 -16.66 9.13 2.00
C GLU A 198 -15.71 8.86 0.84
N PRO A 199 -16.18 8.21 -0.25
CA PRO A 199 -15.42 8.09 -1.48
C PRO A 199 -15.05 9.46 -2.06
N TYR A 200 -13.79 9.61 -2.47
CA TYR A 200 -13.25 10.88 -2.98
C TYR A 200 -14.04 11.39 -4.19
N PHE A 201 -14.19 10.54 -5.21
CA PHE A 201 -14.79 10.91 -6.49
C PHE A 201 -16.32 11.09 -6.47
N THR A 202 -16.98 10.87 -5.33
CA THR A 202 -18.39 11.24 -5.17
C THR A 202 -18.56 12.76 -5.10
N ASN A 203 -17.60 13.46 -4.49
CA ASN A 203 -17.68 14.89 -4.22
C ASN A 203 -16.61 15.69 -4.96
N ASP A 204 -15.52 15.05 -5.34
CA ASP A 204 -14.34 15.68 -5.92
C ASP A 204 -14.01 15.14 -7.31
N VAL A 205 -13.29 15.96 -8.08
CA VAL A 205 -12.73 15.59 -9.38
C VAL A 205 -11.31 16.13 -9.49
N ILE A 206 -10.48 15.50 -10.30
CA ILE A 206 -9.13 16.02 -10.59
C ILE A 206 -9.17 16.69 -11.96
N GLN A 207 -8.88 17.99 -12.00
CA GLN A 207 -8.81 18.75 -13.25
C GLN A 207 -7.37 18.84 -13.72
N VAL A 208 -7.14 18.55 -15.01
CA VAL A 208 -5.83 18.68 -15.66
C VAL A 208 -5.95 19.69 -16.79
N GLU A 209 -5.38 20.87 -16.59
CA GLU A 209 -5.45 21.96 -17.57
C GLU A 209 -4.67 21.61 -18.86
N PRO A 210 -4.99 22.26 -19.99
CA PRO A 210 -4.25 22.06 -21.23
C PRO A 210 -2.75 22.26 -21.02
N THR A 211 -1.94 21.32 -21.52
CA THR A 211 -0.46 21.31 -21.39
C THR A 211 0.08 21.26 -19.96
N ASP A 212 -0.78 21.12 -18.96
CA ASP A 212 -0.39 21.03 -17.56
C ASP A 212 -0.23 19.56 -17.13
N GLN A 213 0.38 19.39 -15.97
CA GLN A 213 0.58 18.10 -15.34
C GLN A 213 -0.03 18.10 -13.94
N ALA A 214 -0.88 17.10 -13.67
CA ALA A 214 -1.25 16.73 -12.32
C ALA A 214 -0.38 15.56 -11.85
N THR A 215 -0.09 15.52 -10.55
CA THR A 215 0.49 14.35 -9.89
C THR A 215 -0.55 13.80 -8.92
N VAL A 216 -0.69 12.47 -8.89
CA VAL A 216 -1.57 11.77 -7.95
C VAL A 216 -0.77 10.68 -7.26
N GLN A 217 -0.74 10.74 -5.92
CA GLN A 217 -0.12 9.71 -5.09
C GLN A 217 -1.19 8.84 -4.43
N MET A 218 -1.09 7.52 -4.63
CA MET A 218 -2.05 6.54 -4.15
C MET A 218 -1.41 5.54 -3.19
N ASP A 219 -1.99 5.35 -2.01
CA ASP A 219 -1.65 4.29 -1.06
C ASP A 219 -2.59 3.10 -1.27
N MET A 220 -2.01 1.99 -1.72
CA MET A 220 -2.66 0.73 -2.06
C MET A 220 -2.36 -0.29 -0.97
N SER A 221 -3.23 -0.37 0.02
CA SER A 221 -3.02 -1.20 1.22
C SER A 221 -3.81 -2.51 1.13
N GLY A 222 -3.14 -3.65 1.24
CA GLY A 222 -3.75 -4.97 1.37
C GLY A 222 -3.12 -5.73 2.53
N VAL A 223 -3.90 -6.09 3.55
CA VAL A 223 -3.34 -6.73 4.75
C VAL A 223 -3.50 -8.24 4.74
N ARG A 224 -4.41 -8.79 3.93
CA ARG A 224 -4.73 -10.23 3.99
C ARG A 224 -3.93 -11.09 3.04
N PHE A 225 -3.78 -10.65 1.80
CA PHE A 225 -3.23 -11.46 0.73
C PHE A 225 -2.16 -10.72 -0.07
N ALA A 226 -1.55 -11.42 -1.02
CA ALA A 226 -0.88 -10.77 -2.14
C ALA A 226 -1.90 -10.51 -3.25
N TYR A 227 -1.77 -9.35 -3.90
CA TYR A 227 -2.67 -8.91 -4.94
C TYR A 227 -1.88 -8.54 -6.19
N GLU A 228 -2.48 -8.82 -7.33
CA GLU A 228 -2.15 -8.12 -8.56
C GLU A 228 -3.35 -7.33 -9.06
N PHE A 229 -3.11 -6.18 -9.67
CA PHE A 229 -4.17 -5.32 -10.19
C PHE A 229 -3.64 -4.35 -11.24
N ASP A 230 -4.55 -3.79 -12.02
CA ASP A 230 -4.30 -2.63 -12.86
C ASP A 230 -5.06 -1.41 -12.33
N ILE A 231 -4.73 -0.24 -12.87
CA ILE A 231 -5.45 1.00 -12.56
C ILE A 231 -6.18 1.46 -13.83
N ALA A 232 -7.46 1.81 -13.73
CA ALA A 232 -8.21 2.48 -14.80
C ALA A 232 -8.50 3.92 -14.38
N ILE A 233 -8.16 4.87 -15.24
CA ILE A 233 -8.48 6.29 -15.05
C ILE A 233 -9.65 6.63 -15.97
N ASP A 234 -10.79 6.99 -15.37
CA ASP A 234 -11.99 7.41 -16.08
C ASP A 234 -12.04 8.93 -16.11
N TYR A 235 -12.15 9.50 -17.30
CA TYR A 235 -12.05 10.94 -17.51
C TYR A 235 -12.96 11.41 -18.63
N SER A 236 -13.22 12.72 -18.68
CA SER A 236 -13.88 13.36 -19.82
C SER A 236 -12.99 14.42 -20.46
N VAL A 237 -13.01 14.51 -21.78
CA VAL A 237 -12.32 15.55 -22.54
C VAL A 237 -13.15 15.93 -23.75
N GLY A 238 -13.37 17.24 -23.96
CA GLY A 238 -14.21 17.73 -25.06
C GLY A 238 -15.66 17.23 -25.01
N GLY A 239 -16.19 16.92 -23.82
CA GLY A 239 -17.55 16.40 -23.62
C GLY A 239 -17.69 14.88 -23.78
N GLU A 240 -16.63 14.16 -24.15
CA GLU A 240 -16.67 12.70 -24.28
C GLU A 240 -16.05 12.00 -23.07
N SER A 241 -16.71 10.98 -22.55
CA SER A 241 -16.18 10.10 -21.51
C SER A 241 -15.24 9.05 -22.10
N ARG A 242 -14.11 8.84 -21.45
CA ARG A 242 -13.03 7.93 -21.85
C ARG A 242 -12.50 7.18 -20.63
N SER A 243 -11.84 6.06 -20.89
CA SER A 243 -11.15 5.27 -19.87
C SER A 243 -9.78 4.84 -20.38
N GLN A 244 -8.77 4.98 -19.55
CA GLN A 244 -7.40 4.58 -19.85
C GLN A 244 -6.87 3.63 -18.80
N LEU A 245 -6.37 2.49 -19.28
CA LEU A 245 -5.75 1.47 -18.45
C LEU A 245 -4.27 1.81 -18.23
N VAL A 246 -3.84 1.74 -16.98
CA VAL A 246 -2.48 1.99 -16.52
C VAL A 246 -1.94 0.67 -15.99
N ARG A 247 -0.81 0.24 -16.57
CA ARG A 247 -0.10 -0.99 -16.22
C ARG A 247 1.40 -0.71 -16.11
N ARG A 248 2.12 -1.55 -15.38
CA ARG A 248 3.58 -1.61 -15.45
C ARG A 248 4.02 -2.13 -16.81
N ARG A 249 5.29 -1.92 -17.16
CA ARG A 249 5.84 -2.25 -18.49
C ARG A 249 5.59 -3.72 -18.87
N ASN A 250 5.79 -4.65 -17.93
CA ASN A 250 5.63 -6.09 -18.17
C ASN A 250 4.53 -6.74 -17.31
N GLY A 251 3.52 -5.99 -16.87
CA GLY A 251 2.41 -6.61 -16.14
C GLY A 251 1.57 -5.70 -15.25
N PRO A 252 0.74 -6.29 -14.38
CA PRO A 252 -0.01 -5.56 -13.38
C PRO A 252 0.90 -5.02 -12.27
N PHE A 253 0.37 -4.11 -11.48
CA PHE A 253 0.92 -3.78 -10.16
C PHE A 253 0.80 -4.99 -9.25
N ARG A 254 1.76 -5.16 -8.35
CA ARG A 254 1.84 -6.29 -7.43
C ARG A 254 2.15 -5.82 -6.04
N VAL A 255 1.38 -6.27 -5.07
CA VAL A 255 1.61 -5.99 -3.65
C VAL A 255 1.47 -7.26 -2.82
N THR A 256 2.27 -7.37 -1.78
CA THR A 256 2.17 -8.44 -0.80
C THR A 256 2.04 -7.85 0.59
N THR A 257 1.31 -8.54 1.44
CA THR A 257 1.10 -8.16 2.83
C THR A 257 2.37 -8.31 3.66
N ALA A 258 2.45 -7.57 4.76
CA ALA A 258 3.56 -7.62 5.69
C ALA A 258 3.61 -8.96 6.45
N LEU A 259 4.81 -9.55 6.55
CA LEU A 259 5.08 -10.63 7.50
C LEU A 259 5.10 -10.18 8.96
N CYS A 260 5.21 -8.87 9.17
CA CYS A 260 5.13 -8.25 10.48
C CYS A 260 4.34 -6.94 10.34
N PRO A 261 3.00 -7.02 10.33
CA PRO A 261 2.15 -5.87 10.11
C PRO A 261 2.24 -4.90 11.29
N ARG A 262 2.05 -3.61 11.01
CA ARG A 262 1.93 -2.59 12.07
C ARG A 262 0.70 -2.85 12.95
N PRO A 263 0.66 -2.38 14.21
CA PRO A 263 -0.43 -2.68 15.15
C PRO A 263 -1.83 -2.33 14.64
N ASP A 264 -1.96 -1.21 13.91
CA ASP A 264 -3.21 -0.79 13.28
C ASP A 264 -3.66 -1.78 12.19
N LEU A 265 -2.73 -2.25 11.36
CA LEU A 265 -3.02 -3.25 10.32
C LEU A 265 -3.29 -4.64 10.91
N ARG A 266 -2.58 -5.01 11.99
CA ARG A 266 -2.76 -6.27 12.72
C ARG A 266 -4.19 -6.44 13.24
N SER A 267 -4.83 -5.35 13.66
CA SER A 267 -6.21 -5.36 14.17
C SER A 267 -7.26 -5.76 13.12
N ARG A 268 -6.91 -5.66 11.84
CA ARG A 268 -7.78 -6.01 10.70
C ARG A 268 -7.69 -7.49 10.28
N LEU A 269 -6.79 -8.25 10.89
CA LEU A 269 -6.50 -9.64 10.55
C LEU A 269 -7.25 -10.60 11.48
N SER A 270 -7.87 -11.63 10.89
CA SER A 270 -8.39 -12.76 11.65
C SER A 270 -7.25 -13.64 12.16
N GLU A 271 -7.52 -14.52 13.13
CA GLU A 271 -6.51 -15.47 13.61
C GLU A 271 -6.02 -16.39 12.49
N GLY A 272 -6.90 -16.81 11.57
CA GLY A 272 -6.51 -17.60 10.40
C GLY A 272 -5.55 -16.84 9.47
N ASP A 273 -5.75 -15.53 9.29
CA ASP A 273 -4.82 -14.70 8.52
C ASP A 273 -3.45 -14.61 9.20
N VAL A 274 -3.44 -14.44 10.51
CA VAL A 274 -2.21 -14.37 11.31
C VAL A 274 -1.42 -15.67 11.20
N GLN A 275 -2.08 -16.82 11.35
CA GLN A 275 -1.42 -18.12 11.22
C GLN A 275 -0.86 -18.34 9.81
N ARG A 276 -1.58 -17.91 8.77
CA ARG A 276 -1.09 -17.95 7.39
C ARG A 276 0.16 -17.09 7.20
N LEU A 277 0.17 -15.86 7.69
CA LEU A 277 1.33 -14.97 7.62
C LEU A 277 2.52 -15.54 8.40
N LYS A 278 2.28 -16.06 9.61
CA LYS A 278 3.30 -16.75 10.42
C LYS A 278 3.83 -18.01 9.75
N ALA A 279 3.10 -18.62 8.82
CA ALA A 279 3.53 -19.79 8.06
C ALA A 279 4.31 -19.46 6.78
N GLN A 280 4.18 -18.24 6.24
CA GLN A 280 4.85 -17.83 5.01
C GLN A 280 6.39 -17.79 5.18
N ARG A 281 7.12 -18.30 4.20
CA ARG A 281 8.58 -18.39 4.23
C ARG A 281 9.19 -17.77 2.98
N TYR A 282 10.05 -16.78 3.18
CA TYR A 282 10.99 -16.33 2.16
C TYR A 282 12.27 -17.14 2.25
N GLY A 283 12.86 -17.49 1.10
CA GLY A 283 14.17 -18.14 1.03
C GLY A 283 15.28 -17.29 1.64
N LEU A 284 15.16 -15.97 1.58
CA LEU A 284 16.02 -15.00 2.26
C LEU A 284 15.20 -13.81 2.75
N VAL A 285 15.48 -13.33 3.96
CA VAL A 285 15.04 -12.01 4.42
C VAL A 285 16.28 -11.17 4.66
N ARG A 286 16.36 -10.02 4.01
CA ARG A 286 17.44 -9.06 4.21
C ARG A 286 16.84 -7.75 4.67
N ARG A 287 17.32 -7.22 5.80
CA ARG A 287 16.78 -5.99 6.39
C ARG A 287 17.87 -4.96 6.63
N ARG A 288 17.52 -3.70 6.37
CA ARG A 288 18.33 -2.54 6.72
C ARG A 288 18.38 -2.39 8.24
N LEU A 289 19.58 -2.22 8.77
CA LEU A 289 19.82 -1.87 10.16
C LEU A 289 19.74 -0.35 10.33
N PRO A 290 19.40 0.15 11.54
CA PRO A 290 19.44 1.58 11.84
C PRO A 290 20.85 2.20 11.77
N GLN A 291 21.88 1.36 11.68
CA GLN A 291 23.28 1.75 11.68
C GLN A 291 23.76 2.06 10.27
N VAL A 292 24.72 2.97 10.18
CA VAL A 292 25.49 3.21 8.95
C VAL A 292 26.94 2.76 9.14
N ASP A 293 27.58 2.34 8.06
CA ASP A 293 29.00 1.96 8.07
C ASP A 293 29.92 3.20 8.19
N ALA A 294 31.22 2.98 8.28
CA ALA A 294 32.22 4.05 8.39
C ALA A 294 32.24 5.02 7.19
N SER A 295 31.64 4.63 6.06
CA SER A 295 31.48 5.46 4.86
C SER A 295 30.11 6.14 4.76
N GLY A 296 29.25 5.99 5.77
CA GLY A 296 27.88 6.51 5.78
C GLY A 296 26.89 5.66 4.96
N GLY A 297 27.27 4.46 4.53
CA GLY A 297 26.41 3.54 3.80
C GLY A 297 25.48 2.77 4.72
N PHE A 298 24.30 2.40 4.23
CA PHE A 298 23.37 1.54 4.97
C PHE A 298 23.96 0.14 5.21
N VAL A 299 23.75 -0.37 6.41
CA VAL A 299 24.15 -1.73 6.79
C VAL A 299 22.94 -2.65 6.69
N TYR A 300 23.14 -3.84 6.13
CA TYR A 300 22.09 -4.85 6.00
C TYR A 300 22.50 -6.13 6.73
N GLU A 301 21.50 -6.82 7.27
CA GLU A 301 21.69 -8.17 7.79
C GLU A 301 20.75 -9.16 7.11
N ASN A 302 21.23 -10.39 7.01
CA ASN A 302 20.44 -11.53 6.56
C ASN A 302 19.85 -12.21 7.79
N VAL A 303 18.53 -12.38 7.78
CA VAL A 303 17.80 -13.13 8.81
C VAL A 303 16.96 -14.21 8.16
N THR A 304 16.73 -15.30 8.86
CA THR A 304 15.77 -16.30 8.36
C THR A 304 14.35 -15.77 8.47
N ALA A 305 13.44 -16.23 7.61
CA ALA A 305 12.02 -15.88 7.73
C ALA A 305 11.44 -16.26 9.11
N THR A 306 11.92 -17.36 9.70
CA THR A 306 11.51 -17.80 11.04
C THR A 306 11.96 -16.84 12.14
N GLU A 307 13.21 -16.38 12.10
CA GLU A 307 13.72 -15.40 13.06
C GLU A 307 13.00 -14.05 12.89
N PHE A 308 12.81 -13.62 11.65
CA PHE A 308 12.09 -12.38 11.36
C PHE A 308 10.68 -12.40 11.96
N VAL A 309 9.91 -13.45 11.67
CA VAL A 309 8.57 -13.64 12.24
C VAL A 309 8.62 -13.72 13.76
N ARG A 310 9.55 -14.47 14.37
CA ARG A 310 9.67 -14.56 15.83
C ARG A 310 9.94 -13.21 16.49
N SER A 311 10.70 -12.34 15.82
CA SER A 311 11.05 -11.00 16.30
C SER A 311 9.94 -9.96 16.08
N CYS A 312 8.83 -10.33 15.45
CA CYS A 312 7.78 -9.40 15.12
C CYS A 312 7.00 -8.96 16.38
N PRO A 313 6.94 -7.65 16.70
CA PRO A 313 6.29 -7.17 17.93
C PRO A 313 4.78 -7.37 17.99
N THR A 314 4.11 -7.63 16.87
CA THR A 314 2.65 -7.71 16.78
C THR A 314 2.10 -9.13 16.79
N TRP A 315 2.96 -10.12 17.04
CA TRP A 315 2.66 -11.54 17.00
C TRP A 315 2.46 -12.19 18.36
#